data_AF-A0A955P501-F1
#
_entry.id   AF-A0A955P501-F1
#
_cell.length_a   1.000
_cell.length_b   1.000
_cell.length_c   1.000
_cell.angle_alpha   90.00
_cell.angle_beta   90.00
_cell.angle_gamma   90.00
#
_symmetry.space_group_name_H-M   'P 1'
#
loop_
_entity.id
_entity.type
_entity.pdbx_description
1 polymer ?
#
loop_
_entity_poly.entity_id
_entity_poly.type
_entity_poly.pdbx_seq_one_letter_code
_entity_poly.pdbx_strand_id
1 'polypeptide(L)'
;RKSEVTNTFEELDQWIRRKLRAILWRQWKRPWKRARELIRLGLDRVRAWTSATNGRGPWWNAGASHMNQAISTRWLNQLGLVSLVQKAHALNR
;
A
#
# COMPACT_ATOMS: atom_id res chain seq x y z
N ARG A 1 -11.04 -27.65 -3.51
CA ARG A 1 -10.02 -27.48 -2.43
C ARG A 1 -8.76 -26.68 -2.83
N LYS A 2 -8.41 -26.50 -4.13
CA LYS A 2 -7.34 -25.55 -4.56
C LYS A 2 -7.75 -24.07 -4.45
N SER A 3 -9.03 -23.78 -4.62
CA SER A 3 -9.60 -22.43 -4.62
C SER A 3 -9.55 -21.73 -3.27
N GLU A 4 -9.84 -22.44 -2.18
CA GLU A 4 -9.85 -21.87 -0.81
C GLU A 4 -8.47 -21.36 -0.38
N VAL A 5 -7.42 -22.14 -0.64
CA VAL A 5 -6.04 -21.77 -0.28
C VAL A 5 -5.57 -20.55 -1.08
N THR A 6 -5.95 -20.46 -2.35
CA THR A 6 -5.61 -19.30 -3.20
C THR A 6 -6.27 -18.03 -2.68
N ASN A 7 -7.55 -18.11 -2.29
CA ASN A 7 -8.29 -16.97 -1.74
C ASN A 7 -7.68 -16.48 -0.40
N THR A 8 -7.31 -17.39 0.50
CA THR A 8 -6.64 -17.04 1.76
C THR A 8 -5.33 -16.29 1.55
N PHE A 9 -4.51 -16.70 0.57
CA PHE A 9 -3.26 -16.00 0.27
C PHE A 9 -3.48 -14.63 -0.37
N GLU A 10 -4.53 -14.48 -1.19
CA GLU A 10 -4.89 -13.18 -1.78
C GLU A 10 -5.35 -12.18 -0.71
N GLU A 11 -6.21 -12.60 0.22
CA GLU A 11 -6.66 -11.78 1.34
C GLU A 11 -5.47 -11.37 2.23
N LEU A 12 -4.58 -12.31 2.53
CA LEU A 12 -3.38 -12.05 3.30
C LEU A 12 -2.43 -11.07 2.58
N ASP A 13 -2.18 -11.25 1.28
CA ASP A 13 -1.39 -10.34 0.47
C ASP A 13 -2.01 -8.93 0.46
N GLN A 14 -3.33 -8.81 0.37
CA GLN A 14 -4.03 -7.53 0.44
C GLN A 14 -3.88 -6.86 1.80
N TRP A 15 -4.03 -7.64 2.88
CA TRP A 15 -3.88 -7.16 4.26
C TRP A 15 -2.45 -6.67 4.52
N ILE A 16 -1.44 -7.43 4.10
CA ILE A 16 -0.02 -7.06 4.23
C ILE A 16 0.26 -5.74 3.48
N ARG A 17 -0.17 -5.62 2.23
CA ARG A 17 0.01 -4.40 1.43
C ARG A 17 -0.61 -3.18 2.10
N ARG A 18 -1.83 -3.31 2.64
CA ARG A 18 -2.48 -2.22 3.38
C ARG A 18 -1.75 -1.90 4.68
N LYS A 19 -1.27 -2.92 5.41
CA LYS A 19 -0.49 -2.72 6.63
C LYS A 19 0.80 -1.94 6.37
N LEU A 20 1.52 -2.28 5.29
CA LEU A 20 2.73 -1.55 4.87
C LEU A 20 2.43 -0.09 4.55
N ARG A 21 1.36 0.20 3.80
CA ARG A 21 0.92 1.58 3.55
C ARG A 21 0.60 2.31 4.85
N ALA A 22 -0.05 1.65 5.81
CA ALA A 22 -0.36 2.23 7.11
C ALA A 22 0.90 2.52 7.94
N ILE A 23 1.96 1.70 7.83
CA ILE A 23 3.25 1.92 8.46
C ILE A 23 3.93 3.16 7.85
N LEU A 24 4.01 3.23 6.52
CA LEU A 24 4.57 4.40 5.81
C LEU A 24 3.85 5.70 6.20
N TRP A 25 2.51 5.67 6.25
CA TRP A 25 1.72 6.83 6.67
C TRP A 25 2.04 7.32 8.09
N ARG A 26 2.29 6.38 9.02
CA ARG A 26 2.71 6.67 10.39
C ARG A 26 4.13 7.22 10.44
N GLN A 27 5.06 6.63 9.68
CA GLN A 27 6.44 7.09 9.59
C GLN A 27 6.54 8.54 9.10
N TRP A 28 5.68 8.94 8.16
CA TRP A 28 5.66 10.32 7.69
C TRP A 28 5.23 11.32 8.77
N LYS A 29 4.42 10.90 9.76
CA LYS A 29 3.99 11.61 10.99
C LYS A 29 3.36 13.00 10.81
N ARG A 30 4.06 13.95 10.18
CA ARG A 30 3.68 15.34 9.95
C ARG A 30 3.00 15.53 8.59
N PRO A 31 1.97 16.40 8.48
CA PRO A 31 1.28 16.66 7.20
C PRO A 31 2.22 17.10 6.06
N TRP A 32 3.17 17.99 6.34
CA TRP A 32 4.13 18.45 5.33
C TRP A 32 4.99 17.31 4.76
N LYS A 33 5.41 16.36 5.62
CA LYS A 33 6.20 15.20 5.22
C LYS A 33 5.35 14.23 4.39
N ARG A 34 4.08 14.02 4.78
CA ARG A 34 3.11 13.23 3.98
C ARG A 34 2.94 13.83 2.59
N ALA A 35 2.65 15.12 2.49
CA ALA A 35 2.49 15.80 1.21
C ALA A 35 3.76 15.70 0.36
N ARG A 36 4.94 15.93 0.96
CA ARG A 36 6.24 15.84 0.27
C ARG A 36 6.51 14.45 -0.31
N GLU A 37 6.28 13.40 0.48
CA GLU A 37 6.49 12.03 0.00
C GLU A 37 5.45 11.62 -1.05
N LEU A 38 4.19 12.02 -0.90
CA LEU A 38 3.16 11.79 -1.91
C LEU A 38 3.51 12.45 -3.24
N ILE A 39 4.00 13.70 -3.23
CA ILE A 39 4.48 14.39 -4.44
C ILE A 39 5.68 13.66 -5.05
N ARG A 40 6.66 13.27 -4.22
CA ARG A 40 7.83 12.49 -4.66
C ARG A 40 7.43 11.17 -5.32
N LEU A 41 6.33 10.58 -4.90
CA LEU A 41 5.76 9.34 -5.43
C LEU A 41 4.77 9.58 -6.59
N GLY A 42 4.73 10.79 -7.15
CA GLY A 42 4.03 11.10 -8.40
C GLY A 42 2.58 11.54 -8.23
N LEU A 43 2.15 11.96 -7.04
CA LEU A 43 0.87 12.66 -6.90
C LEU A 43 1.03 14.14 -7.25
N ASP A 44 -0.02 14.69 -7.88
CA ASP A 44 -0.17 16.13 -8.02
C ASP A 44 -0.13 16.82 -6.64
N ARG A 45 0.44 18.04 -6.62
CA ARG A 45 0.66 18.84 -5.41
C ARG A 45 -0.63 19.10 -4.65
N VAL A 46 -1.70 19.49 -5.33
CA VAL A 46 -2.98 19.83 -4.68
C VAL A 46 -3.54 18.57 -4.02
N ARG A 47 -3.61 17.48 -4.78
CA ARG A 47 -4.11 16.19 -4.27
C ARG A 47 -3.28 15.65 -3.10
N ALA A 48 -1.96 15.80 -3.15
CA ALA A 48 -1.07 15.36 -2.08
C ALA A 48 -1.33 16.12 -0.78
N TRP A 49 -1.50 17.44 -0.85
CA TRP A 49 -1.82 18.25 0.33
C TRP A 49 -3.21 17.95 0.89
N THR A 50 -4.24 17.89 0.04
CA THR A 50 -5.60 17.49 0.46
C THR A 50 -5.59 16.12 1.14
N SER A 51 -4.81 15.17 0.61
CA SER A 51 -4.68 13.84 1.22
C SER A 51 -3.96 13.89 2.56
N ALA A 52 -2.88 14.67 2.68
CA ALA A 52 -2.09 14.77 3.89
C ALA A 52 -2.82 15.41 5.08
N THR A 53 -3.79 16.30 4.81
CA THR A 53 -4.53 17.09 5.80
C THR A 53 -5.99 16.67 6.00
N ASN A 54 -6.43 15.55 5.41
CA ASN A 54 -7.83 15.09 5.45
C ASN A 54 -8.39 14.66 6.82
N GLY A 55 -7.61 14.75 7.90
CA GLY A 55 -8.03 14.38 9.26
C GLY A 55 -8.25 12.88 9.50
N ARG A 56 -8.06 12.01 8.50
CA ARG A 56 -8.32 10.57 8.62
C ARG A 56 -7.13 9.83 9.24
N GLY A 57 -7.45 8.73 9.94
CA GLY A 57 -6.46 7.89 10.60
C GLY A 57 -5.58 7.08 9.62
N PRO A 58 -4.48 6.47 10.09
CA PRO A 58 -3.53 5.74 9.23
C PRO A 58 -4.15 4.58 8.46
N TRP A 59 -5.04 3.81 9.08
CA TRP A 59 -5.66 2.64 8.43
C TRP A 59 -6.62 3.03 7.31
N TRP A 60 -7.33 4.15 7.48
CA TRP A 60 -8.21 4.69 6.45
C TRP A 60 -7.38 5.16 5.25
N ASN A 61 -6.34 5.97 5.48
CA ASN A 61 -5.47 6.46 4.41
C ASN A 61 -4.75 5.32 3.69
N ALA A 62 -4.33 4.27 4.39
CA ALA A 62 -3.68 3.11 3.79
C ALA A 62 -4.52 2.37 2.72
N GLY A 63 -5.85 2.47 2.79
CA GLY A 63 -6.75 1.90 1.78
C GLY A 63 -7.25 2.92 0.75
N ALA A 64 -6.93 4.21 0.93
CA ALA A 64 -7.46 5.28 0.10
C ALA A 64 -6.74 5.35 -1.27
N SER A 65 -7.42 5.90 -2.27
CA SER A 65 -6.93 5.97 -3.65
C SER A 65 -5.58 6.67 -3.78
N HIS A 66 -5.32 7.71 -3.00
CA HIS A 66 -4.06 8.44 -3.02
C HIS A 66 -2.87 7.58 -2.55
N MET A 67 -3.07 6.73 -1.52
CA MET A 67 -2.02 5.79 -1.06
C MET A 67 -1.87 4.60 -2.00
N ASN A 68 -2.95 4.12 -2.62
CA ASN A 68 -2.86 3.04 -3.61
C ASN A 68 -2.12 3.49 -4.88
N GLN A 69 -2.24 4.77 -5.25
CA GLN A 69 -1.48 5.35 -6.34
C GLN A 69 0.00 5.56 -5.95
N ALA A 70 0.26 6.23 -4.82
CA ALA A 70 1.62 6.51 -4.36
C ALA A 70 2.42 5.23 -4.08
N ILE A 71 1.78 4.26 -3.42
CA ILE A 71 2.36 2.99 -2.98
C ILE A 71 1.59 1.87 -3.67
N SER A 72 1.77 1.78 -4.98
CA SER A 72 1.16 0.75 -5.82
C SER A 72 1.71 -0.64 -5.48
N THR A 73 0.96 -1.69 -5.83
CA THR A 73 1.46 -3.07 -5.71
C THR A 73 2.77 -3.24 -6.49
N ARG A 74 2.87 -2.63 -7.68
CA ARG A 74 4.11 -2.64 -8.47
C ARG A 74 5.28 -2.04 -7.72
N TRP A 75 5.08 -0.89 -7.08
CA TRP A 75 6.12 -0.23 -6.30
C TRP A 75 6.57 -1.08 -5.09
N LEU A 76 5.63 -1.70 -4.39
CA LEU A 76 5.94 -2.63 -3.29
C LEU A 76 6.74 -3.84 -3.78
N ASN A 77 6.38 -4.41 -4.94
CA ASN A 77 7.11 -5.52 -5.54
C ASN A 77 8.55 -5.12 -5.92
N GLN A 78 8.75 -3.89 -6.42
CA GLN A 78 10.08 -3.36 -6.74
C GLN A 78 10.96 -3.17 -5.49
N LEU A 79 10.37 -2.94 -4.33
CA LEU A 79 11.08 -2.94 -3.05
C LEU A 79 11.37 -4.33 -2.48
N GLY A 80 11.04 -5.40 -3.22
CA GLY A 80 11.27 -6.78 -2.81
C GLY A 80 10.13 -7.40 -2.00
N LEU A 81 8.93 -6.78 -1.97
CA LEU A 81 7.77 -7.47 -1.44
C LEU A 81 7.39 -8.64 -2.36
N VAL A 82 7.60 -9.85 -1.87
CA VAL A 82 7.25 -11.08 -2.59
C VAL A 82 5.76 -11.35 -2.43
N SER A 83 5.05 -11.57 -3.54
CA SER A 83 3.66 -12.02 -3.49
C SER A 83 3.58 -13.47 -3.04
N LEU A 84 2.80 -13.74 -2.00
CA LEU A 84 2.59 -15.09 -1.47
C LEU A 84 1.89 -15.98 -2.50
N VAL A 85 0.96 -15.42 -3.27
CA VAL A 85 0.26 -16.11 -4.36
C VAL A 85 1.24 -16.56 -5.44
N GLN A 86 2.11 -15.67 -5.91
CA GLN A 86 3.11 -16.02 -6.92
C GLN A 86 4.06 -17.12 -6.42
N LYS A 87 4.49 -17.04 -5.15
CA LYS A 87 5.37 -18.04 -4.56
C LYS A 87 4.68 -19.39 -4.37
N ALA A 88 3.42 -19.39 -3.94
CA ALA A 88 2.61 -20.60 -3.82
C ALA A 88 2.40 -21.28 -5.19
N HIS A 89 2.19 -20.51 -6.26
CA HIS A 89 2.12 -21.07 -7.61
C HIS A 89 3.46 -21.61 -8.11
N ALA A 90 4.58 -20.95 -7.79
CA ALA A 90 5.91 -21.40 -8.20
C ALA A 90 6.33 -22.72 -7.53
N LEU A 91 5.99 -22.92 -6.26
CA LEU A 91 6.31 -24.14 -5.50
C LEU A 91 5.40 -25.34 -5.83
N ASN A 92 4.27 -25.10 -6.51
CA ASN A 92 3.32 -26.13 -6.93
C ASN A 92 3.47 -26.52 -8.41
N ARG A 93 4.55 -26.09 -9.06
CA ARG A 93 5.00 -26.62 -10.37
C ARG A 93 6.11 -27.63 -10.15
#